data_AF-U1PWK9-F1
#
_entry.id   AF-U1PWK9-F1
#
_cell.length_a   1.000
_cell.length_b   1.000
_cell.length_c   1.000
_cell.angle_alpha   90.00
_cell.angle_beta   90.00
_cell.angle_gamma   90.00
#
_symmetry.space_group_name_H-M   'P 1'
#
loop_
_entity.id
_entity.type
_entity.pdbx_description
1 polymer ?
#
loop_
_entity_poly.entity_id
_entity_poly.type
_entity_poly.pdbx_seq_one_letter_code
_entity_poly.pdbx_strand_id
1 'polypeptide(L)'
;MVDDTVYVGSYDNSVYALDAVTGMQRWHFETDGGVVSSPAVVDGTVYVGSFDNSVYALDAVTGTQQWRFETHDSVESSPAVVDGTVYIGSNDNYVYALDTATGKQQWCFETDDEVESSPAVVDGTVYVGSHDNSVYALGDGD
;
A
#
# COMPACT_ATOMS: atom_id res chain seq x y z
N MET A 1 19.14 14.98 -6.39
CA MET A 1 18.92 13.99 -7.45
C MET A 1 18.26 12.83 -6.76
N VAL A 2 17.01 12.52 -7.11
CA VAL A 2 16.33 11.34 -6.58
C VAL A 2 17.08 10.14 -7.14
N ASP A 3 17.44 9.20 -6.27
CA ASP A 3 18.10 7.96 -6.66
C ASP A 3 17.26 7.25 -7.72
N ASP A 4 17.74 7.21 -8.97
CA ASP A 4 17.13 6.56 -10.14
C ASP A 4 16.77 5.09 -9.86
N THR A 5 15.65 4.87 -9.18
CA THR A 5 15.19 3.56 -8.71
C THR A 5 13.73 3.37 -9.13
N VAL A 6 13.45 2.23 -9.74
CA VAL A 6 12.10 1.76 -10.03
C VAL A 6 11.75 0.69 -9.02
N TYR A 7 10.57 0.79 -8.41
CA TYR A 7 10.05 -0.22 -7.48
C TYR A 7 8.90 -0.98 -8.13
N VAL A 8 8.88 -2.30 -7.98
CA VAL A 8 7.90 -3.17 -8.64
C VAL A 8 7.47 -4.28 -7.68
N GLY A 9 6.16 -4.47 -7.51
CA GLY A 9 5.60 -5.67 -6.90
C GLY A 9 5.47 -6.80 -7.94
N SER A 10 5.59 -8.05 -7.50
CA SER A 10 5.51 -9.21 -8.37
C SER A 10 4.73 -10.37 -7.74
N TYR A 11 4.12 -11.20 -8.60
CA TYR A 11 3.38 -12.41 -8.23
C TYR A 11 4.28 -13.52 -7.65
N ASP A 12 5.61 -13.40 -7.73
CA ASP A 12 6.57 -14.33 -7.12
C ASP A 12 6.88 -14.00 -5.65
N ASN A 13 5.95 -13.31 -4.98
CA ASN A 13 6.01 -12.92 -3.58
C ASN A 13 7.18 -11.98 -3.28
N SER A 14 7.44 -11.01 -4.18
CA SER A 14 8.57 -10.10 -4.02
C SER A 14 8.24 -8.65 -4.39
N VAL A 15 8.88 -7.74 -3.65
CA VAL A 15 9.07 -6.34 -4.05
C VAL A 15 10.50 -6.17 -4.52
N TYR A 16 10.69 -5.59 -5.70
CA TYR A 16 12.00 -5.31 -6.28
C TYR A 16 12.28 -3.82 -6.30
N ALA A 17 13.55 -3.46 -6.07
CA ALA A 17 14.09 -2.16 -6.43
C ALA A 17 15.15 -2.35 -7.51
N LEU A 18 14.97 -1.66 -8.63
CA LEU A 18 15.83 -1.74 -9.80
C LEU A 18 16.43 -0.38 -10.08
N ASP A 19 17.69 -0.33 -10.47
CA ASP A 19 18.29 0.87 -11.02
C ASP A 19 17.58 1.27 -12.32
N ALA A 20 17.04 2.49 -12.39
CA ALA A 20 16.19 2.92 -13.50
C ALA A 20 16.94 3.06 -14.84
N VAL A 21 18.28 3.20 -14.79
CA VAL A 21 19.12 3.38 -15.98
C VAL A 21 19.58 2.03 -16.53
N THR A 22 20.02 1.13 -15.65
CA THR A 22 20.65 -0.14 -16.02
C THR A 22 19.72 -1.34 -15.93
N GLY A 23 18.61 -1.22 -15.18
CA GLY A 23 17.69 -2.32 -14.86
C GLY A 23 18.28 -3.31 -13.86
N MET A 24 19.46 -3.05 -13.28
CA MET A 24 20.08 -3.96 -12.31
C MET A 24 19.33 -3.91 -10.98
N GLN A 25 19.06 -5.07 -10.40
CA GLN A 25 18.48 -5.17 -9.07
C GLN A 25 19.41 -4.54 -8.02
N ARG A 26 18.86 -3.59 -7.26
CA ARG A 26 19.48 -2.99 -6.08
C ARG A 26 19.20 -3.81 -4.83
N TRP A 27 17.93 -4.15 -4.62
CA TRP A 27 17.46 -5.03 -3.56
C TRP A 27 16.16 -5.73 -3.96
N HIS A 28 15.80 -6.77 -3.22
CA HIS A 28 14.46 -7.34 -3.23
C HIS A 28 14.04 -7.67 -1.78
N PHE A 29 12.74 -7.70 -1.53
CA PHE A 29 12.13 -8.07 -0.27
C PHE A 29 11.08 -9.14 -0.54
N GLU A 30 11.15 -10.27 0.17
CA GLU A 30 10.21 -11.38 0.04
C GLU A 30 9.03 -11.18 0.99
N THR A 31 7.82 -11.31 0.46
CA THR A 31 6.55 -11.42 1.20
C THR A 31 6.13 -12.90 1.24
N ASP A 32 5.08 -13.23 2.00
CA ASP A 32 4.52 -14.59 2.03
C ASP A 32 3.43 -14.80 0.96
N GLY A 33 3.12 -13.76 0.17
CA GLY A 33 2.11 -13.76 -0.89
C GLY A 33 2.44 -12.77 -2.01
N GLY A 34 1.79 -12.91 -3.16
CA GLY A 34 2.06 -12.07 -4.34
C GLY A 34 1.80 -10.59 -4.08
N VAL A 35 2.64 -9.72 -4.65
CA VAL A 35 2.51 -8.27 -4.56
C VAL A 35 2.02 -7.73 -5.89
N VAL A 36 0.70 -7.59 -6.04
CA VAL A 36 0.10 -7.04 -7.27
C VAL A 36 -0.15 -5.54 -7.21
N SER A 37 -0.11 -4.99 -5.99
CA SER A 37 -0.24 -3.55 -5.77
C SER A 37 0.91 -2.79 -6.44
N SER A 38 0.60 -1.61 -7.00
CA SER A 38 1.63 -0.68 -7.47
C SER A 38 2.25 0.01 -6.25
N PRO A 39 3.58 -0.03 -6.08
CA PRO A 39 4.20 0.60 -4.91
C PRO A 39 4.03 2.12 -4.88
N ALA A 40 3.69 2.68 -3.72
CA ALA A 40 3.77 4.12 -3.47
C ALA A 40 5.07 4.45 -2.76
N VAL A 41 5.76 5.52 -3.17
CA VAL A 41 7.04 5.93 -2.57
C VAL A 41 6.96 7.37 -2.09
N VAL A 42 7.07 7.57 -0.78
CA VAL A 42 7.04 8.88 -0.13
C VAL A 42 8.11 8.91 0.95
N ASP A 43 8.88 10.01 1.00
CA ASP A 43 9.88 10.29 2.04
C ASP A 43 10.89 9.16 2.33
N GLY A 44 11.25 8.40 1.30
CA GLY A 44 12.23 7.31 1.43
C GLY A 44 11.63 5.99 1.94
N THR A 45 10.31 5.85 1.93
CA THR A 45 9.61 4.61 2.25
C THR A 45 8.76 4.14 1.07
N VAL A 46 8.81 2.83 0.80
CA VAL A 46 8.00 2.14 -0.21
C VAL A 46 6.85 1.43 0.50
N TYR A 47 5.62 1.70 0.08
CA TYR A 47 4.41 1.10 0.62
C TYR A 47 3.78 0.17 -0.41
N VAL A 48 3.37 -1.03 0.01
CA VAL A 48 2.71 -2.03 -0.83
C VAL A 48 1.66 -2.82 -0.05
N GLY A 49 0.61 -3.26 -0.74
CA GLY A 49 -0.30 -4.33 -0.32
C GLY A 49 0.11 -5.68 -0.92
N SER A 50 -0.17 -6.77 -0.21
CA SER A 50 0.22 -8.14 -0.58
C SER A 50 -0.92 -9.13 -0.33
N PHE A 51 -0.92 -10.24 -1.07
CA PHE A 51 -1.85 -11.36 -0.91
C PHE A 51 -1.66 -12.18 0.38
N ASP A 52 -0.64 -11.89 1.19
CA ASP A 52 -0.47 -12.46 2.53
C ASP A 52 -1.15 -11.64 3.63
N ASN A 53 -2.24 -10.97 3.27
CA ASN A 53 -3.08 -10.18 4.15
C ASN A 53 -2.30 -9.08 4.87
N SER A 54 -1.41 -8.40 4.14
CA SER A 54 -0.50 -7.45 4.77
C SER A 54 -0.22 -6.20 3.93
N VAL A 55 -0.06 -5.09 4.65
CA VAL A 55 0.50 -3.83 4.16
C VAL A 55 1.92 -3.71 4.69
N TYR A 56 2.88 -3.44 3.81
CA TYR A 56 4.28 -3.29 4.16
C TYR A 56 4.75 -1.86 3.95
N ALA A 57 5.64 -1.40 4.84
CA ALA A 57 6.51 -0.27 4.62
C ALA A 57 7.97 -0.72 4.61
N LEU A 58 8.67 -0.43 3.52
CA LEU A 58 10.05 -0.82 3.31
C LEU A 58 10.91 0.43 3.14
N ASP A 59 12.11 0.42 3.71
CA ASP A 59 13.10 1.47 3.46
C ASP A 59 13.49 1.46 1.97
N ALA A 60 13.33 2.60 1.30
CA ALA A 60 13.49 2.68 -0.16
C ALA A 60 14.93 2.43 -0.62
N VAL A 61 15.92 2.67 0.24
CA VAL A 61 17.34 2.50 -0.10
C VAL A 61 17.79 1.06 0.12
N THR A 62 17.34 0.43 1.20
CA THR A 62 17.87 -0.87 1.66
C THR A 62 16.91 -2.04 1.46
N GLY A 63 15.61 -1.76 1.27
CA GLY A 63 14.55 -2.77 1.21
C GLY A 63 14.20 -3.37 2.57
N THR A 64 14.75 -2.87 3.68
CA THR A 64 14.44 -3.41 5.00
C THR A 64 13.03 -3.03 5.43
N GLN A 65 12.28 -3.99 5.96
CA GLN A 65 10.96 -3.73 6.53
C GLN A 65 11.05 -2.75 7.71
N GLN A 66 10.38 -1.61 7.58
CA GLN A 66 10.20 -0.63 8.64
C GLN A 66 9.03 -1.04 9.54
N TRP A 67 7.90 -1.43 8.93
CA TRP A 67 6.74 -1.99 9.64
C TRP A 67 5.91 -2.88 8.71
N ARG A 68 5.02 -3.67 9.33
CA ARG A 68 3.99 -4.49 8.68
C ARG A 68 2.67 -4.30 9.44
N PHE A 69 1.58 -4.13 8.72
CA PHE A 69 0.22 -4.16 9.25
C PHE A 69 -0.52 -5.36 8.65
N GLU A 70 -1.18 -6.15 9.49
CA GLU A 70 -1.91 -7.35 9.08
C GLU A 70 -3.40 -7.02 8.96
N THR A 71 -3.97 -7.27 7.78
CA THR A 71 -5.42 -7.25 7.48
C THR A 71 -6.00 -8.66 7.67
N HIS A 72 -7.30 -8.83 7.48
CA HIS A 72 -7.95 -10.13 7.62
C HIS A 72 -8.09 -10.90 6.30
N ASP A 73 -7.83 -10.26 5.17
CA ASP A 73 -7.76 -10.86 3.83
C ASP A 73 -6.77 -10.11 2.94
N SER A 74 -6.60 -10.53 1.68
CA SER A 74 -5.62 -9.99 0.74
C SER A 74 -5.70 -8.46 0.59
N VAL A 75 -4.56 -7.86 0.29
CA VAL A 75 -4.46 -6.43 0.01
C VAL A 75 -4.00 -6.24 -1.43
N GLU A 76 -4.95 -6.20 -2.36
CA GLU A 76 -4.67 -6.03 -3.79
C GLU A 76 -4.57 -4.56 -4.20
N SER A 77 -5.23 -3.69 -3.44
CA SER A 77 -5.25 -2.24 -3.65
C SER A 77 -3.84 -1.65 -3.65
N SER A 78 -3.62 -0.65 -4.52
CA SER A 78 -2.41 0.18 -4.44
C SER A 78 -2.58 1.28 -3.39
N PRO A 79 -1.57 1.54 -2.54
CA PRO A 79 -1.67 2.56 -1.49
C PRO A 79 -1.70 3.99 -2.05
N ALA A 80 -2.49 4.85 -1.43
CA ALA A 80 -2.37 6.30 -1.56
C ALA A 80 -1.75 6.88 -0.27
N VAL A 81 -0.76 7.75 -0.40
CA VAL A 81 -0.04 8.31 0.76
C VAL A 81 -0.11 9.83 0.71
N VAL A 82 -0.75 10.42 1.72
CA VAL A 82 -0.96 11.88 1.85
C VAL A 82 -0.84 12.26 3.32
N ASP A 83 -0.16 13.38 3.60
CA ASP A 83 -0.10 14.03 4.92
C ASP A 83 0.24 13.10 6.11
N GLY A 84 1.08 12.09 5.88
CA GLY A 84 1.52 11.16 6.92
C GLY A 84 0.61 9.94 7.12
N THR A 85 -0.33 9.71 6.21
CA THR A 85 -1.26 8.58 6.26
C THR A 85 -1.22 7.76 4.98
N VAL A 86 -1.21 6.43 5.13
CA VAL A 86 -1.37 5.45 4.05
C VAL A 86 -2.83 5.01 4.03
N TYR A 87 -3.51 5.22 2.90
CA TYR A 87 -4.86 4.75 2.65
C TYR A 87 -4.81 3.55 1.72
N ILE A 88 -5.49 2.47 2.07
CA ILE A 88 -5.49 1.24 1.28
C ILE A 88 -6.75 0.41 1.56
N GLY A 89 -7.33 -0.17 0.50
CA GLY A 89 -8.43 -1.12 0.59
C GLY A 89 -7.94 -2.56 0.73
N SER A 90 -8.77 -3.42 1.31
CA SER A 90 -8.52 -4.86 1.42
C SER A 90 -9.77 -5.67 1.07
N ASN A 91 -9.54 -6.94 0.73
CA ASN A 91 -10.59 -7.91 0.44
C ASN A 91 -11.31 -8.39 1.71
N ASP A 92 -10.92 -7.91 2.90
CA ASP A 92 -11.69 -8.11 4.13
C ASP A 92 -12.86 -7.14 4.30
N ASN A 93 -13.19 -6.38 3.24
CA ASN A 93 -14.21 -5.34 3.18
C ASN A 93 -13.85 -4.06 3.94
N TYR A 94 -12.57 -3.83 4.24
CA TYR A 94 -12.16 -2.60 4.93
C TYR A 94 -11.32 -1.67 4.05
N VAL A 95 -11.51 -0.38 4.33
CA VAL A 95 -10.56 0.69 4.00
C VAL A 95 -9.79 1.01 5.26
N TYR A 96 -8.47 1.04 5.17
CA TYR A 96 -7.58 1.35 6.28
C TYR A 96 -6.88 2.68 6.06
N ALA A 97 -6.75 3.45 7.14
CA ALA A 97 -5.80 4.56 7.26
C ALA A 97 -4.73 4.22 8.28
N LEU A 98 -3.48 4.17 7.83
CA LEU A 98 -2.33 3.78 8.64
C LEU A 98 -1.33 4.92 8.76
N ASP A 99 -0.80 5.14 9.95
CA ASP A 99 0.28 6.11 10.18
C ASP A 99 1.56 5.70 9.43
N THR A 100 2.11 6.60 8.60
CA THR A 100 3.27 6.28 7.73
C THR A 100 4.52 5.91 8.50
N ALA A 101 4.71 6.44 9.71
CA ALA A 101 5.90 6.23 10.52
C ALA A 101 5.86 4.93 11.32
N THR A 102 4.67 4.50 11.75
CA THR A 102 4.51 3.39 12.71
C THR A 102 3.70 2.22 12.18
N GLY A 103 2.96 2.38 11.09
CA GLY A 103 2.01 1.41 10.57
C GLY A 103 0.77 1.22 11.45
N LYS A 104 0.59 2.05 12.48
CA LYS A 104 -0.57 1.96 13.37
C LYS A 104 -1.82 2.43 12.63
N GLN A 105 -2.88 1.64 12.73
CA GLN A 105 -4.20 2.05 12.29
C GLN A 105 -4.64 3.33 13.01
N GLN A 106 -4.91 4.36 12.22
CA GLN A 106 -5.54 5.60 12.67
C GLN A 106 -7.06 5.43 12.71
N TRP A 107 -7.63 4.86 11.64
CA TRP A 107 -9.03 4.46 11.52
C TRP A 107 -9.20 3.33 10.50
N CYS A 108 -10.35 2.68 10.51
CA CYS A 108 -10.81 1.81 9.42
C CYS A 108 -12.31 1.99 9.18
N PHE A 109 -12.76 1.68 7.97
CA PHE A 109 -14.17 1.75 7.57
C PHE A 109 -14.57 0.47 6.86
N GLU A 110 -15.69 -0.13 7.27
CA GLU A 110 -16.25 -1.36 6.69
C GLU A 110 -17.19 -1.02 5.53
N THR A 111 -16.91 -1.55 4.34
CA THR A 111 -17.81 -1.60 3.18
C THR A 111 -18.64 -2.89 3.21
N ASP A 112 -19.64 -3.02 2.32
CA ASP A 112 -20.48 -4.22 2.31
C ASP A 112 -19.85 -5.39 1.51
N ASP A 113 -18.75 -5.14 0.81
CA ASP A 113 -17.96 -6.12 0.03
C ASP A 113 -16.51 -5.64 -0.20
N GLU A 114 -15.69 -6.45 -0.88
CA GLU A 114 -14.24 -6.27 -1.07
C GLU A 114 -13.83 -4.88 -1.62
N VAL A 115 -12.68 -4.35 -1.17
CA VAL A 115 -12.12 -3.07 -1.63
C VAL A 115 -10.77 -3.27 -2.34
N GLU A 116 -10.84 -3.71 -3.61
CA GLU A 116 -9.64 -3.88 -4.45
C GLU A 116 -9.19 -2.58 -5.14
N SER A 117 -10.07 -1.57 -5.20
CA SER A 117 -9.75 -0.33 -5.90
C SER A 117 -8.73 0.52 -5.13
N SER A 118 -7.85 1.18 -5.89
CA SER A 118 -6.85 2.08 -5.29
C SER A 118 -7.51 3.40 -4.83
N PRO A 119 -7.29 3.85 -3.58
CA PRO A 119 -7.89 5.09 -3.09
C PRO A 119 -7.40 6.32 -3.86
N ALA A 120 -8.30 7.30 -4.02
CA ALA A 120 -7.95 8.64 -4.45
C ALA A 120 -8.23 9.63 -3.32
N VAL A 121 -7.25 10.44 -2.96
CA VAL A 121 -7.37 11.40 -1.85
C VAL A 121 -7.32 12.82 -2.38
N VAL A 122 -8.31 13.63 -2.03
CA VAL A 122 -8.37 15.05 -2.36
C VAL A 122 -9.06 15.81 -1.24
N ASP A 123 -8.45 16.93 -0.82
CA ASP A 123 -8.98 17.81 0.23
C ASP A 123 -9.43 17.07 1.51
N GLY A 124 -8.65 16.06 1.94
CA GLY A 124 -8.94 15.25 3.13
C GLY A 124 -10.12 14.27 2.99
N THR A 125 -10.56 14.01 1.75
CA THR A 125 -11.59 13.02 1.44
C THR A 125 -10.97 11.87 0.66
N VAL A 126 -11.21 10.65 1.12
CA VAL A 126 -10.76 9.39 0.52
C VAL A 126 -11.91 8.80 -0.31
N TYR A 127 -11.66 8.59 -1.60
CA TYR A 127 -12.59 7.96 -2.52
C TYR A 127 -12.12 6.55 -2.88
N VAL A 128 -13.01 5.57 -2.73
CA VAL A 128 -12.75 4.15 -3.03
C VAL A 128 -14.01 3.52 -3.64
N GLY A 129 -13.82 2.66 -4.64
CA GLY A 129 -14.85 1.75 -5.12
C GLY A 129 -14.79 0.40 -4.38
N SER A 130 -15.95 -0.19 -4.13
CA SER A 130 -16.10 -1.54 -3.58
C SER A 130 -16.85 -2.44 -4.57
N HIS A 131 -16.66 -3.75 -4.43
CA HIS A 131 -17.44 -4.77 -5.14
C HIS A 131 -18.93 -4.78 -4.76
N ASP A 132 -19.34 -4.07 -3.70
CA ASP A 132 -20.75 -3.90 -3.32
C ASP A 132 -21.56 -3.00 -4.28
N ASN A 133 -20.94 -2.55 -5.37
CA ASN A 133 -21.47 -1.64 -6.39
C ASN A 133 -21.54 -0.17 -5.95
N SER A 134 -20.79 0.22 -4.91
CA SER A 134 -20.73 1.59 -4.40
C SER A 134 -19.36 2.24 -4.60
N VAL A 135 -19.37 3.58 -4.59
CA VAL A 135 -18.19 4.40 -4.36
C VAL A 135 -18.40 5.14 -3.04
N TYR A 136 -17.44 5.01 -2.14
CA TYR A 136 -17.42 5.65 -0.84
C TYR A 136 -16.62 6.94 -0.89
N ALA A 137 -17.00 7.90 -0.05
CA ALA A 137 -16.26 9.13 0.21
C ALA A 137 -16.14 9.27 1.74
N LEU A 138 -14.93 9.09 2.26
CA LEU A 138 -14.65 8.99 3.70
C LEU A 138 -13.83 10.20 4.12
N GLY A 139 -14.23 10.90 5.18
CA GLY A 139 -13.44 12.02 5.72
C GLY A 139 -12.32 11.53 6.64
N ASP A 140 -11.24 12.31 6.73
CA ASP A 140 -10.10 12.05 7.64
C ASP A 140 -10.40 12.10 9.16
N GLY A 141 -11.64 11.86 9.58
CA GLY A 141 -12.03 11.84 10.99
C GLY A 141 -13.34 11.12 11.30
N ASP A 142 -13.82 10.27 10.38
CA ASP A 142 -15.00 9.41 10.60
C ASP A 142 -14.68 8.16 11.44
#